data_AF-A0A817JFI9-F1
#
_entry.id   AF-A0A817JFI9-F1
#
_cell.length_a   1.000
_cell.length_b   1.000
_cell.length_c   1.000
_cell.angle_alpha   90.00
_cell.angle_beta   90.00
_cell.angle_gamma   90.00
#
_symmetry.space_group_name_H-M   'P 1'
#
loop_
_entity.id
_entity.type
_entity.pdbx_description
1 polymer ?
#
loop_
_entity_poly.entity_id
_entity_poly.type
_entity_poly.pdbx_seq_one_letter_code
_entity_poly.pdbx_strand_id
1 'polypeptide(L)' 'MTKDNDQQTEFCQKFACELQTCLNKHTYNPDKCEKVLDKLKQCCLEHGTQSPVVCSGFPISKSSSSK' A
#
# COMPACT_ATOMS: atom_id res chain seq x y z
N MET A 1 18.16 4.53 -14.82
CA MET A 1 17.48 5.00 -13.60
C MET A 1 16.00 5.19 -13.93
N THR A 2 15.12 4.41 -13.31
CA THR A 2 13.68 4.42 -13.58
C THR A 2 13.11 5.80 -13.25
N LYS A 3 12.35 6.36 -14.19
CA LYS A 3 11.94 7.76 -14.21
C LYS A 3 10.89 8.01 -13.11
N ASP A 4 11.31 8.70 -12.07
CA ASP A 4 10.46 9.36 -11.06
C ASP A 4 9.84 10.61 -11.72
N ASN A 5 8.64 10.50 -12.29
CA ASN A 5 7.86 11.68 -12.67
C ASN A 5 6.36 11.38 -12.88
N ASP A 6 5.69 10.89 -11.85
CA ASP A 6 4.24 11.07 -11.73
C ASP A 6 3.92 11.36 -10.28
N GLN A 7 4.14 12.62 -9.87
CA GLN A 7 3.59 13.14 -8.64
C GLN A 7 2.14 13.58 -8.91
N GLN A 8 1.26 12.61 -9.21
CA GLN A 8 -0.18 12.81 -9.31
C GLN A 8 -0.88 11.95 -8.26
N THR A 9 -0.89 12.44 -7.02
CA THR A 9 -1.86 12.12 -5.96
C THR A 9 -2.37 10.67 -5.97
N GLU A 10 -1.48 9.72 -5.69
CA GLU A 10 -1.88 8.33 -5.48
C GLU A 10 -2.81 8.27 -4.25
N PHE A 11 -4.12 8.15 -4.46
CA PHE A 11 -5.15 8.10 -3.41
C PHE A 11 -4.81 7.06 -2.33
N CYS A 12 -4.21 5.94 -2.74
CA CYS A 12 -3.85 4.85 -1.85
C CYS A 12 -2.50 5.05 -1.14
N GLN A 13 -1.67 5.98 -1.59
CA GLN A 13 -0.35 6.23 -1.00
C GLN A 13 -0.43 6.66 0.45
N LYS A 14 -1.45 7.44 0.83
CA LYS A 14 -1.64 7.85 2.23
C LYS A 14 -1.76 6.64 3.17
N PHE A 15 -2.52 5.62 2.74
CA PHE A 15 -2.73 4.41 3.52
C PHE A 15 -1.49 3.51 3.50
N ALA A 16 -0.73 3.50 2.40
CA ALA A 16 0.55 2.78 2.33
C ALA A 16 1.61 3.37 3.26
N CYS A 17 1.75 4.70 3.30
CA CYS A 17 2.62 5.39 4.25
C CYS A 17 2.17 5.15 5.71
N GLU A 18 0.87 5.19 5.97
CA GLU A 18 0.31 4.89 7.29
C GLU A 18 0.62 3.44 7.70
N LEU A 19 0.52 2.50 6.77
CA LEU A 19 0.84 1.09 7.01
C LEU A 19 2.32 0.91 7.34
N GLN A 20 3.22 1.52 6.57
CA GLN A 20 4.66 1.47 6.83
C GLN A 20 5.00 2.04 8.20
N THR A 21 4.36 3.15 8.60
CA THR A 21 4.54 3.75 9.91
C THR A 21 4.03 2.83 11.02
N CYS A 22 2.86 2.24 10.83
CA CYS A 22 2.27 1.30 11.78
C CYS A 22 3.17 0.07 11.98
N LEU A 23 3.67 -0.52 10.89
CA LEU A 23 4.60 -1.63 10.93
C LEU A 23 5.87 -1.25 11.69
N ASN A 24 6.50 -0.12 11.39
CA ASN A 24 7.69 0.34 12.12
C ASN A 24 7.45 0.48 13.64
N LYS A 25 6.27 0.98 14.05
CA LYS A 25 5.90 1.13 15.46
C LYS A 25 5.64 -0.21 16.16
N HIS A 26 5.15 -1.21 15.42
CA HIS A 26 4.76 -2.51 15.94
C HIS A 26 5.75 -3.62 15.57
N THR A 27 7.03 -3.29 15.34
CA THR A 27 8.08 -4.28 15.02
C THR A 27 7.73 -5.13 13.79
N TYR A 28 7.19 -4.47 12.77
CA TYR A 28 6.69 -5.06 11.52
C TYR A 28 5.58 -6.09 11.72
N ASN A 29 4.73 -5.92 12.75
CA ASN A 29 3.63 -6.84 13.03
C ASN A 29 2.32 -6.41 12.32
N PRO A 30 1.93 -7.05 11.20
CA PRO A 30 0.80 -6.65 10.39
C PRO A 30 -0.55 -6.83 11.10
N ASP A 31 -0.66 -7.75 12.06
CA ASP A 31 -1.87 -7.95 12.87
C ASP A 31 -2.31 -6.67 13.59
N LYS A 32 -1.35 -5.87 14.07
CA LYS A 32 -1.66 -4.58 14.72
C LYS A 32 -2.11 -3.52 13.71
N CYS A 33 -1.77 -3.71 12.44
CA CYS A 33 -2.02 -2.79 11.34
C CYS A 33 -3.13 -3.26 10.41
N GLU A 34 -3.89 -4.29 10.78
CA GLU A 34 -4.97 -4.88 9.98
C GLU A 34 -5.97 -3.82 9.51
N LYS A 35 -6.30 -2.84 10.37
CA LYS A 35 -7.17 -1.72 10.01
C LYS A 35 -6.64 -0.87 8.86
N VAL A 36 -5.33 -0.66 8.81
CA VAL A 36 -4.68 0.13 7.75
C VAL A 36 -4.52 -0.71 6.49
N LEU A 37 -4.20 -2.00 6.65
CA LEU A 37 -4.19 -2.97 5.56
C LEU A 37 -5.54 -3.02 4.86
N ASP A 38 -6.64 -3.11 5.61
CA ASP A 38 -7.99 -3.17 5.05
C ASP A 38 -8.35 -1.90 4.29
N LYS A 39 -8.05 -0.72 4.84
CA LYS A 39 -8.21 0.57 4.15
C LYS A 39 -7.42 0.65 2.85
N LEU A 40 -6.15 0.22 2.89
CA LEU A 40 -5.30 0.21 1.70
C LEU A 40 -5.85 -0.77 0.65
N LYS A 41 -6.36 -1.91 1.10
CA LYS A 41 -6.99 -2.92 0.25
C LYS A 41 -8.25 -2.39 -0.42
N GLN A 42 -9.16 -1.78 0.35
CA GLN A 42 -10.36 -1.11 -0.16
C GLN A 42 -9.99 -0.03 -1.17
N CYS A 43 -9.02 0.83 -0.85
CA CYS A 43 -8.55 1.85 -1.77
C CYS A 43 -8.04 1.26 -3.09
N CYS A 44 -7.29 0.17 -3.04
CA CYS A 44 -6.83 -0.49 -4.26
C CYS A 44 -7.93 -1.22 -5.03
N LEU A 45 -9.00 -1.67 -4.38
CA LEU A 45 -10.17 -2.23 -5.05
C LEU A 45 -10.99 -1.15 -5.76
N GLU A 46 -11.13 0.03 -5.16
CA GLU A 46 -11.94 1.15 -5.69
C GLU A 46 -11.15 2.02 -6.69
N HIS A 47 -9.90 2.34 -6.36
CA HIS A 47 -9.05 3.29 -7.07
C HIS A 47 -7.75 2.65 -7.59
N GLY A 48 -7.64 1.32 -7.65
CA GLY A 48 -6.41 0.65 -8.10
C GLY A 48 -5.96 1.00 -9.52
N THR A 49 -6.87 1.46 -10.37
CA THR A 49 -6.56 2.01 -11.71
C THR A 49 -5.94 3.40 -11.66
N GLN A 50 -6.25 4.18 -10.62
CA GLN A 50 -5.70 5.52 -10.36
C GLN A 50 -4.48 5.50 -9.45
N SER A 51 -4.29 4.42 -8.68
CA SER A 51 -3.10 4.21 -7.85
C SER A 51 -2.37 2.90 -8.16
N PRO A 52 -1.99 2.68 -9.43
CA PRO A 52 -1.36 1.44 -9.83
C PRO A 52 0.01 1.26 -9.16
N VAL A 53 0.74 2.33 -8.85
CA VAL A 53 2.09 2.24 -8.25
C VAL A 53 2.01 1.69 -6.84
N VAL A 54 1.10 2.21 -6.03
CA VAL A 54 0.89 1.73 -4.65
C VAL A 54 0.28 0.33 -4.65
N CYS A 55 -0.73 0.10 -5.49
CA CYS A 55 -1.50 -1.13 -5.47
C CYS A 55 -0.80 -2.32 -6.12
N SER A 56 0.11 -2.09 -7.08
CA SER A 56 0.93 -3.16 -7.66
C SER A 56 1.98 -3.71 -6.70
N GLY A 57 2.41 -2.91 -5.72
CA GLY A 57 3.28 -3.35 -4.63
C GLY A 57 2.55 -3.94 -3.41
N PHE A 58 1.21 -3.91 -3.39
CA PHE A 58 0.40 -4.35 -2.26
C PHE A 58 -0.37 -5.66 -2.57
N PRO A 59 -0.26 -6.72 -1.76
CA PRO A 59 -0.91 -8.00 -2.07
C PRO A 59 -2.42 -7.94 -1.78
N ILE A 60 -3.21 -7.50 -2.75
CA ILE A 60 -4.67 -7.37 -2.63
C ILE A 60 -5.36 -8.74 -2.64
N SER A 61 -4.82 -9.73 -3.36
CA SER A 61 -5.24 -11.13 -3.32
C SER A 61 -4.23 -12.01 -4.06
N LYS A 62 -3.79 -13.06 -3.37
CA LYS A 62 -2.75 -14.05 -3.71
C LYS A 62 -1.31 -13.55 -3.51
N SER A 63 -0.71 -14.17 -2.49
CA SER A 63 0.71 -14.28 -2.18
C SER A 63 1.66 -13.81 -3.28
N SER A 64 2.44 -12.79 -2.97
CA SER A 64 3.77 -12.63 -3.57
C SER A 64 4.66 -11.82 -2.64
N SER A 65 5.35 -12.54 -1.73
CA SER A 65 6.69 -12.13 -1.33
C SER A 65 7.58 -12.21 -2.57
N SER A 66 8.21 -11.11 -2.94
CA SER A 66 9.47 -11.05 -3.72
C SER A 66 9.89 -9.57 -3.67
N LYS A 67 11.03 -9.20 -3.10
CA LYS A 67 12.36 -9.81 -3.16
C LYS A 67 13.23 -9.31 -2.01
#